data_AF-A0A939PIT8-F1
#
_entry.id   AF-A0A939PIT8-F1
#
_cell.length_a   1.000
_cell.length_b   1.000
_cell.length_c   1.000
_cell.angle_alpha   90.00
_cell.angle_beta   90.00
_cell.angle_gamma   90.00
#
_symmetry.space_group_name_H-M   'P 1'
#
loop_
_entity.id
_entity.type
_entity.pdbx_description
1 polymer ?
#
loop_
_entity_poly.entity_id
_entity_poly.type
_entity_poly.pdbx_seq_one_letter_code
_entity_poly.pdbx_strand_id
1 'polypeptide(L)'
;MLSIGEVAARFGLATHVLRHWESVGLLAPSRVAGERRRYGRGDVYRVAMILLAKDGGFALEDIRAMLTTADVAERRDVLLRQRAELTRRIAEAQASLNLIDNALGCDHEDLAECVHFQTVVAERAGLTPPRPGAARHQNPVGAERA
;
A
#
# COMPACT_ATOMS: atom_id res chain seq x y z
N MET A 1 -21.36 -20.65 -8.90
CA MET A 1 -20.98 -19.44 -9.67
C MET A 1 -21.86 -18.30 -9.19
N LEU A 2 -21.34 -17.06 -9.16
CA LEU A 2 -22.04 -15.88 -8.64
C LEU A 2 -22.51 -14.97 -9.78
N SER A 3 -23.59 -14.22 -9.59
CA SER A 3 -23.98 -13.09 -10.44
C SER A 3 -23.10 -11.86 -10.18
N ILE A 4 -23.18 -10.87 -11.07
CA ILE A 4 -22.47 -9.59 -10.88
C ILE A 4 -22.86 -8.89 -9.58
N GLY A 5 -24.13 -8.97 -9.19
CA GLY A 5 -24.63 -8.36 -7.95
C GLY A 5 -24.08 -9.04 -6.70
N GLU A 6 -23.99 -10.37 -6.71
CA GLU A 6 -23.43 -11.14 -5.59
C GLU A 6 -21.92 -10.89 -5.42
N VAL A 7 -21.16 -10.83 -6.53
CA VAL A 7 -19.72 -10.47 -6.46
C VAL A 7 -19.55 -9.03 -5.99
N ALA A 8 -20.34 -8.10 -6.54
CA ALA A 8 -20.31 -6.69 -6.14
C ALA A 8 -20.57 -6.53 -4.64
N ALA A 9 -21.65 -7.13 -4.13
CA ALA A 9 -21.99 -7.11 -2.71
C ALA A 9 -20.91 -7.74 -1.83
N ARG A 10 -20.33 -8.87 -2.26
CA ARG A 10 -19.27 -9.57 -1.51
C ARG A 10 -18.04 -8.69 -1.25
N PHE A 11 -17.71 -7.81 -2.19
CA PHE A 11 -16.52 -6.96 -2.12
C PHE A 11 -16.84 -5.48 -1.87
N GLY A 12 -18.10 -5.14 -1.57
CA GLY A 12 -18.51 -3.75 -1.37
C GLY A 12 -18.34 -2.86 -2.61
N LEU A 13 -18.39 -3.45 -3.81
CA LEU A 13 -18.20 -2.74 -5.08
C LEU A 13 -19.53 -2.39 -5.73
N ALA A 14 -19.55 -1.32 -6.52
CA ALA A 14 -20.64 -1.08 -7.46
C ALA A 14 -20.51 -2.01 -8.68
N THR A 15 -21.62 -2.49 -9.22
CA THR A 15 -21.60 -3.41 -10.37
C THR A 15 -20.93 -2.83 -11.61
N HIS A 16 -20.96 -1.51 -11.80
CA HIS A 16 -20.27 -0.85 -12.91
C HIS A 16 -18.74 -0.99 -12.82
N VAL A 17 -18.17 -1.14 -11.62
CA VAL A 17 -16.72 -1.37 -11.42
C VAL A 17 -16.32 -2.72 -12.01
N LEU A 18 -17.11 -3.76 -11.74
CA LEU A 18 -16.88 -5.08 -12.32
C LEU A 18 -17.02 -5.08 -13.85
N ARG A 19 -18.00 -4.33 -14.38
CA ARG A 19 -18.16 -4.14 -15.84
C ARG A 19 -16.98 -3.40 -16.45
N HIS A 20 -16.45 -2.40 -15.75
CA HIS A 20 -15.26 -1.68 -16.19
C HIS A 20 -14.05 -2.62 -16.24
N TRP A 21 -13.84 -3.45 -15.20
CA TRP A 21 -12.78 -4.46 -15.20
C TRP A 21 -12.93 -5.52 -16.30
N GLU A 22 -14.15 -5.93 -16.64
CA GLU A 22 -14.38 -6.72 -17.85
C GLU A 22 -13.95 -5.98 -19.12
N SER A 23 -14.34 -4.70 -19.26
CA SER A 23 -14.02 -3.91 -20.46
C SER A 23 -12.53 -3.70 -20.68
N VAL A 24 -11.74 -3.61 -19.60
CA VAL A 24 -10.27 -3.49 -19.68
C VAL A 24 -9.54 -4.84 -19.68
N GLY A 25 -10.28 -5.96 -19.79
CA GLY A 25 -9.71 -7.31 -19.90
C GLY A 25 -9.20 -7.90 -18.58
N LEU A 26 -9.57 -7.31 -17.44
CA LEU A 26 -9.22 -7.82 -16.12
C LEU A 26 -10.15 -8.94 -15.65
N LEU A 27 -11.35 -9.09 -16.20
CA LEU A 27 -12.27 -10.17 -15.87
C LEU A 27 -12.87 -10.75 -17.16
N ALA A 28 -13.13 -12.06 -17.16
CA ALA A 28 -13.75 -12.75 -18.29
C ALA A 28 -14.80 -13.77 -17.79
N PRO A 29 -15.89 -13.30 -17.16
CA PRO A 29 -16.89 -14.19 -16.58
C PRO A 29 -17.61 -15.01 -17.67
N SER A 30 -17.98 -16.24 -17.32
CA SER A 30 -18.78 -17.09 -18.20
C SER A 30 -20.22 -16.56 -18.34
N ARG A 31 -20.91 -16.96 -19.41
CA ARG A 31 -22.35 -16.68 -19.60
C ARG A 31 -23.12 -17.99 -19.57
N VAL A 32 -24.10 -18.12 -18.68
CA VAL A 32 -25.00 -19.28 -18.67
C VAL A 32 -26.18 -19.00 -19.58
N ALA A 33 -26.48 -19.93 -20.50
CA ALA A 33 -27.60 -19.87 -21.44
C ALA A 33 -27.73 -18.53 -22.21
N GLY A 34 -26.60 -17.87 -22.48
CA GLY A 34 -26.53 -16.65 -23.30
C GLY A 34 -26.80 -15.33 -22.58
N GLU A 35 -27.57 -15.29 -21.49
CA GLU A 35 -28.14 -14.02 -21.00
C GLU A 35 -27.48 -13.43 -19.73
N ARG A 36 -26.98 -14.25 -18.79
CA ARG A 36 -26.47 -13.73 -17.50
C ARG A 36 -25.00 -14.07 -17.24
N ARG A 37 -24.23 -13.03 -16.89
CA ARG A 37 -22.84 -13.11 -16.41
C ARG A 37 -22.78 -13.95 -15.14
N ARG A 38 -21.87 -14.91 -15.13
CA ARG A 38 -21.58 -15.80 -14.02
C ARG A 38 -20.08 -15.79 -13.74
N TYR A 39 -19.73 -15.38 -12.54
CA TYR A 39 -18.37 -15.33 -12.02
C TYR A 39 -18.07 -16.64 -11.31
N GLY A 40 -17.04 -17.33 -11.79
CA GLY A 40 -16.52 -18.53 -11.16
C GLY A 40 -15.64 -18.21 -9.95
N ARG A 41 -15.10 -19.26 -9.33
CA ARG A 41 -14.14 -19.12 -8.23
C ARG A 41 -12.89 -18.35 -8.66
N GLY A 42 -12.42 -18.56 -9.89
CA GLY A 42 -11.28 -17.85 -10.46
C GLY A 42 -11.51 -16.35 -10.60
N ASP A 43 -12.70 -15.93 -11.07
CA ASP A 43 -13.04 -14.51 -11.17
C ASP A 43 -13.12 -13.84 -9.79
N VAL A 44 -13.70 -14.52 -8.81
CA VAL A 44 -13.80 -14.02 -7.43
C VAL A 44 -12.40 -13.83 -6.82
N TYR A 45 -11.50 -14.79 -7.04
CA TYR A 45 -10.11 -14.67 -6.60
C TYR A 45 -9.40 -13.51 -7.31
N ARG A 46 -9.66 -13.33 -8.61
CA ARG A 46 -9.10 -12.24 -9.41
C ARG A 46 -9.58 -10.86 -8.94
N VAL A 47 -10.86 -10.72 -8.61
CA VAL A 47 -11.41 -9.51 -7.97
C VAL A 47 -10.67 -9.21 -6.67
N ALA A 48 -10.46 -10.21 -5.80
CA ALA A 48 -9.71 -10.02 -4.56
C ALA A 48 -8.26 -9.57 -4.81
N MET A 49 -7.57 -10.16 -5.79
CA MET A 49 -6.21 -9.75 -6.16
C MET A 49 -6.15 -8.31 -6.66
N ILE A 50 -7.10 -7.89 -7.50
CA ILE A 50 -7.15 -6.50 -8.01
C ILE A 50 -7.33 -5.54 -6.84
N LEU A 51 -8.22 -5.84 -5.88
CA LEU A 51 -8.43 -5.00 -4.70
C LEU A 51 -7.19 -4.87 -3.83
N LEU A 52 -6.57 -6.00 -3.47
CA LEU A 52 -5.35 -5.99 -2.65
C LEU A 52 -4.19 -5.24 -3.33
N ALA A 53 -4.05 -5.37 -4.65
CA ALA A 53 -3.05 -4.62 -5.40
C ALA A 53 -3.37 -3.11 -5.43
N LYS A 54 -4.64 -2.72 -5.60
CA LYS A 54 -5.03 -1.30 -5.53
C LYS A 54 -4.80 -0.72 -4.14
N ASP A 55 -5.06 -1.46 -3.07
CA ASP A 55 -4.76 -1.05 -1.69
C ASP A 55 -3.25 -0.90 -1.48
N GLY A 56 -2.45 -1.75 -2.13
CA GLY A 56 -1.00 -1.62 -2.24
C GLY A 56 -0.54 -0.41 -3.06
N GLY A 57 -1.45 0.32 -3.72
CA GLY A 57 -1.15 1.49 -4.56
C GLY A 57 -0.69 1.18 -5.98
N PHE A 58 -0.98 -0.03 -6.48
CA PHE A 58 -0.66 -0.42 -7.85
C PHE A 58 -1.64 0.26 -8.81
N ALA A 59 -1.12 0.76 -9.94
CA ALA A 59 -1.95 1.26 -11.03
C ALA A 59 -2.72 0.12 -11.71
N LEU A 60 -3.89 0.42 -12.28
CA LEU A 60 -4.74 -0.60 -12.90
C LEU A 60 -4.06 -1.26 -14.11
N GLU A 61 -3.22 -0.49 -14.81
CA GLU A 61 -2.42 -0.92 -15.95
C GLU A 61 -1.37 -1.95 -15.55
N ASP A 62 -0.68 -1.74 -14.42
CA ASP A 62 0.30 -2.68 -13.87
C ASP A 62 -0.38 -3.96 -13.37
N ILE A 63 -1.53 -3.82 -12.71
CA ILE A 63 -2.35 -4.96 -12.29
C ILE A 63 -2.76 -5.79 -13.51
N ARG A 64 -3.17 -5.13 -14.59
CA ARG A 64 -3.49 -5.80 -15.85
C ARG A 64 -2.28 -6.52 -16.41
N ALA A 65 -1.14 -5.85 -16.57
CA ALA A 65 0.08 -6.45 -17.09
C ALA A 65 0.48 -7.70 -16.29
N MET A 66 0.48 -7.60 -14.95
CA MET A 66 0.75 -8.71 -14.03
C MET A 66 -0.21 -9.89 -14.25
N LEU A 67 -1.50 -9.61 -14.40
CA LEU A 67 -2.55 -10.63 -14.40
C LEU A 67 -2.90 -11.20 -15.78
N THR A 68 -2.56 -10.53 -16.89
CA THR A 68 -2.95 -10.94 -18.24
C THR A 68 -1.78 -11.35 -19.13
N THR A 69 -0.54 -10.95 -18.85
CA THR A 69 0.59 -11.32 -19.70
C THR A 69 0.81 -12.84 -19.72
N ALA A 70 1.16 -13.40 -20.88
CA ALA A 70 1.61 -14.78 -20.99
C ALA A 70 3.13 -14.90 -20.71
N ASP A 71 3.87 -13.79 -20.79
CA ASP A 71 5.32 -13.75 -20.60
C ASP A 71 5.67 -13.67 -19.11
N VAL A 72 6.38 -14.70 -18.63
CA VAL A 72 6.83 -14.78 -17.24
C VAL A 72 7.88 -13.71 -16.92
N ALA A 73 8.73 -13.35 -17.89
CA ALA A 73 9.74 -12.31 -17.72
C ALA A 73 9.08 -10.93 -17.59
N GLU A 74 8.15 -10.60 -18.48
CA GLU A 74 7.38 -9.35 -18.40
C GLU A 74 6.63 -9.23 -17.07
N ARG A 75 5.95 -10.31 -16.64
CA ARG A 75 5.28 -10.35 -15.33
C ARG A 75 6.27 -10.09 -14.19
N ARG A 76 7.45 -10.71 -14.24
CA ARG A 76 8.49 -10.56 -13.23
C ARG A 76 8.97 -9.11 -13.15
N ASP A 77 9.17 -8.45 -14.29
CA ASP A 77 9.63 -7.07 -14.34
C ASP A 77 8.61 -6.10 -13.75
N VAL A 78 7.32 -6.30 -14.04
CA VAL A 78 6.23 -5.53 -13.40
C VAL A 78 6.30 -5.72 -11.88
N LEU A 79 6.36 -6.96 -11.39
CA LEU A 79 6.43 -7.25 -9.96
C LEU A 79 7.67 -6.65 -9.28
N LEU A 80 8.83 -6.65 -9.95
CA LEU A 80 10.06 -6.05 -9.42
C LEU A 80 9.94 -4.53 -9.29
N ARG A 81 9.36 -3.85 -10.30
CA ARG A 81 9.10 -2.40 -10.22
C ARG A 81 8.16 -2.06 -9.07
N GLN A 82 7.06 -2.81 -8.93
CA GLN A 82 6.09 -2.59 -7.86
C GLN A 82 6.69 -2.89 -6.48
N ARG A 83 7.53 -3.92 -6.36
CA ARG A 83 8.29 -4.20 -5.14
C ARG A 83 9.20 -3.03 -4.76
N ALA A 84 9.93 -2.47 -5.73
CA ALA A 84 10.82 -1.34 -5.49
C ALA A 84 10.04 -0.12 -4.98
N GLU A 85 8.91 0.20 -5.62
CA GLU A 85 8.06 1.32 -5.23
C GLU A 85 7.44 1.12 -3.84
N LEU A 86 6.93 -0.07 -3.53
CA LEU A 86 6.45 -0.40 -2.19
C LEU A 86 7.56 -0.29 -1.15
N THR A 87 8.77 -0.75 -1.46
CA THR A 87 9.91 -0.65 -0.54
C THR A 87 10.26 0.81 -0.25
N ARG A 88 10.22 1.68 -1.27
CA ARG A 88 10.42 3.13 -1.11
C ARG A 88 9.38 3.74 -0.18
N ARG A 89 8.09 3.45 -0.39
CA ARG A 89 7.00 3.95 0.45
C ARG A 89 7.06 3.43 1.88
N ILE A 90 7.47 2.17 2.08
CA ILE A 90 7.69 1.60 3.41
C ILE A 90 8.81 2.36 4.13
N ALA A 91 9.94 2.61 3.46
CA ALA A 91 11.04 3.37 4.06
C ALA A 91 10.61 4.79 4.47
N GLU A 92 9.82 5.47 3.63
CA GLU A 92 9.27 6.79 3.94
C GLU A 92 8.30 6.76 5.14
N ALA A 93 7.42 5.75 5.20
CA ALA A 93 6.50 5.56 6.30
C ALA A 93 7.24 5.22 7.61
N GLN A 94 8.27 4.36 7.55
CA GLN A 94 9.13 4.03 8.69
C GLN A 94 9.87 5.26 9.19
N ALA A 95 10.40 6.11 8.30
CA ALA A 95 11.02 7.37 8.70
C ALA A 95 9.99 8.27 9.41
N SER A 96 8.76 8.39 8.89
CA SER A 96 7.66 9.14 9.54
C SER A 96 7.31 8.59 10.92
N LEU A 97 7.22 7.27 11.05
CA LEU A 97 6.95 6.62 12.33
C LEU A 97 8.07 6.90 13.33
N ASN A 98 9.34 6.73 12.92
CA ASN A 98 10.48 7.05 13.77
C ASN A 98 10.44 8.50 14.26
N LEU A 99 10.07 9.47 13.41
CA LEU A 99 9.94 10.87 13.84
C LEU A 99 8.91 11.03 14.96
N ILE A 100 7.75 10.36 14.83
CA ILE A 100 6.70 10.35 15.85
C ILE A 100 7.21 9.69 17.14
N ASP A 101 7.88 8.55 17.03
CA ASP A 101 8.41 7.82 18.19
C ASP A 101 9.46 8.65 18.96
N ASN A 102 10.31 9.39 18.23
CA ASN A 102 11.27 10.32 18.85
C ASN A 102 10.57 11.49 19.56
N ALA A 103 9.48 12.00 19.00
CA ALA A 103 8.67 13.03 19.65
C ALA A 103 7.98 12.50 20.91
N LEU A 104 7.44 11.28 20.86
CA LEU A 104 6.81 10.61 22.00
C LEU A 104 7.80 10.28 23.12
N GLY A 105 9.08 10.04 22.79
CA GLY A 105 10.16 9.84 23.76
C GLY A 105 10.75 11.14 24.34
N CYS A 106 10.20 12.30 24.01
CA CYS A 106 10.70 13.58 24.47
C CYS A 106 9.88 14.12 25.65
N ASP A 107 10.57 14.48 26.73
CA ASP A 107 9.94 15.10 27.91
C ASP A 107 9.97 16.65 27.91
N HIS A 108 10.45 17.28 26.83
CA HIS A 108 10.46 18.74 26.76
C HIS A 108 9.03 19.24 26.51
N GLU A 109 8.64 20.32 27.18
CA GLU A 109 7.34 20.97 26.96
C GLU A 109 7.23 21.51 25.52
N ASP A 110 8.36 21.96 24.96
CA ASP A 110 8.52 22.26 23.54
C ASP A 110 9.51 21.29 22.88
N LEU A 111 9.03 20.52 21.90
CA LEU A 111 9.86 19.62 21.08
C LEU A 111 10.98 20.38 20.35
N ALA A 112 10.77 21.67 20.05
CA ALA A 112 11.77 22.50 19.41
C ALA A 112 12.97 22.79 20.33
N GLU A 113 12.90 22.56 21.64
CA GLU A 113 14.04 22.68 22.56
C GLU A 113 14.85 21.38 22.67
N CYS A 114 14.28 20.26 22.21
CA CYS A 114 14.95 18.97 22.25
C CYS A 114 16.01 18.85 21.15
N VAL A 115 17.29 18.94 21.54
CA VAL A 115 18.45 18.77 20.65
C VAL A 115 18.38 17.46 19.84
N HIS A 116 17.95 16.36 20.47
CA HIS A 116 17.80 15.08 19.79
C HIS A 116 16.73 15.16 18.69
N PHE A 117 15.54 15.67 19.03
CA PHE A 117 14.46 15.81 18.06
C PHE A 117 14.82 16.77 16.92
N GLN A 118 15.42 17.91 17.24
CA GLN A 118 15.97 18.84 16.25
C GLN A 118 16.99 18.17 15.32
N THR A 119 17.84 17.27 15.84
CA THR A 119 18.82 16.52 15.03
C THR A 119 18.12 15.56 14.06
N VAL A 120 17.14 14.78 14.54
CA VAL A 120 16.33 13.88 13.70
C VAL A 120 15.60 14.66 12.60
N VAL A 121 15.03 15.82 12.93
CA VAL A 121 14.38 16.70 11.95
C VAL A 121 15.38 17.24 10.94
N ALA A 122 16.54 17.70 11.40
CA ALA A 122 17.56 18.28 10.54
C ALA A 122 18.09 17.26 9.51
N GLU A 123 18.41 16.05 9.95
CA GLU A 123 18.88 14.97 9.07
C GLU A 123 17.86 14.65 7.97
N ARG A 124 16.57 14.61 8.31
CA ARG A 124 15.51 14.29 7.36
C ARG A 124 15.18 15.43 6.40
N ALA A 125 15.27 16.67 6.88
CA ALA A 125 14.99 17.86 6.09
C ALA A 125 16.21 18.35 5.28
N GLY A 126 17.39 17.74 5.46
CA GLY A 126 18.64 18.20 4.85
C GLY A 126 19.14 19.52 5.43
N LEU A 127 18.83 19.79 6.70
CA LEU A 127 19.29 20.98 7.43
C LEU A 127 20.55 20.64 8.25
N THR A 128 21.28 21.68 8.65
CA THR A 128 22.41 21.53 9.58
C THR A 128 21.87 21.23 10.98
N PRO A 129 22.31 20.15 11.66
CA PRO A 129 21.84 19.83 13.01
C PRO A 129 22.34 20.85 14.05
N PRO A 130 21.58 21.09 15.13
CA PRO A 130 22.03 21.95 16.22
C PRO A 130 23.25 21.35 16.93
N ARG A 131 24.07 22.20 17.57
CA ARG A 131 25.15 21.69 18.43
C ARG A 131 24.55 20.97 19.65
N PRO A 132 25.14 19.84 20.09
CA PRO A 132 24.64 19.16 21.27
C PRO A 132 24.71 20.06 22.51
N GLY A 133 23.54 20.41 23.06
CA GLY A 133 23.38 21.02 24.37
C GLY A 133 23.15 19.97 25.46
N ALA A 134 23.38 20.32 26.73
CA ALA A 134 23.44 19.39 27.87
C ALA A 134 22.10 18.72 28.28
N ALA A 135 21.01 18.91 27.54
CA ALA A 135 19.70 18.37 27.87
C ALA A 135 19.61 16.88 27.51
N ARG A 136 18.97 16.09 28.38
CA ARG A 136 18.86 14.63 28.22
C ARG A 136 17.60 14.30 27.43
N HIS A 137 17.75 13.52 26.37
CA HIS A 137 16.68 12.78 25.74
C HIS A 137 16.53 11.43 26.49
N GLN A 138 15.29 11.01 26.79
CA GLN A 138 15.05 9.65 27.28
C GLN A 138 14.85 8.72 26.08
N ASN A 139 15.51 7.56 26.12
CA ASN A 139 15.37 6.53 25.08
C ASN A 139 13.98 5.87 25.19
N PRO A 140 13.41 5.34 24.10
CA PRO A 140 12.04 5.62 23.71
C PRO A 140 11.00 4.68 24.33
N VAL A 141 9.74 5.14 24.26
CA VAL A 141 8.54 4.31 24.29
C VAL A 141 8.64 3.31 23.12
N GLY A 142 9.08 2.09 23.40
CA GLY A 142 9.27 1.07 22.36
C GLY A 142 9.97 -0.23 22.77
N ALA A 143 10.48 -0.35 24.00
CA ALA A 143 11.06 -1.60 24.52
C ALA A 143 10.02 -2.70 24.83
N GLU A 144 8.73 -2.48 24.61
CA GLU A 144 7.67 -3.46 24.84
C GLU A 144 6.72 -3.58 23.63
N ARG A 145 6.95 -4.59 22.77
CA ARG A 145 6.06 -5.77 22.57
C ARG A 145 6.31 -6.48 21.23
N ALA A 146 6.65 -7.76 21.37
CA ALA A 146 6.49 -8.92 20.46
C ALA A 146 7.37 -9.02 19.20
#